data_AF-A0A953YHR5-F1
#
_entry.id   AF-A0A953YHR5-F1
#
_cell.length_a   1.000
_cell.length_b   1.000
_cell.length_c   1.000
_cell.angle_alpha   90.00
_cell.angle_beta   90.00
_cell.angle_gamma   90.00
#
_symmetry.space_group_name_H-M   'P 1'
#
loop_
_entity.id
_entity.type
_entity.pdbx_description
1 polymer ?
#
loop_
_entity_poly.entity_id
_entity_poly.type
_entity_poly.pdbx_seq_one_letter_code
_entity_poly.pdbx_strand_id
1 'polypeptide(L)'
;MCRLLKRNPADRMGVPRLRDRGELALADSLLGAAPEDLIDVLTEIALGGPGACALRALGRLASAEAFGSDDALAAAAALAEGLRSLFNQPTAMAMIRGRELDAPYWRHVVDYSIAGSLQAVLDEYLHVLREANGHAGRDDVVALRDVAEAAAEALGMRTSRVGVDEIRVDSVESRVDFKRFHLRTRFALRFGELKDDSGEVLARAGSVRQAFNSPFPPFILASTAIGQEGLDFHCYCHALYHWNLPSNPVYLEQREGRIQRFKGHAVRRNVAADVGLAGLRGRWAGHGDPWDVLFGAAAEQVEDQVGGLILYWIYEGEGQGAARVERRVPMLLMSREVGQLKRLKRGLALYRLAFGQPRQEEMLAFLGENGGAGGVQGICLAPFVFDAE
;
A
#
# COMPACT_ATOMS: atom_id res chain seq x y z
N MET A 1 34.39 6.45 8.49
CA MET A 1 33.42 7.55 8.58
C MET A 1 32.43 7.34 9.76
N CYS A 2 32.93 7.03 10.97
CA CYS A 2 32.11 6.63 12.13
C CYS A 2 32.41 7.42 13.43
N ARG A 3 32.95 8.65 13.35
CA ARG A 3 33.25 9.46 14.55
C ARG A 3 32.39 10.72 14.75
N LEU A 4 31.42 10.99 13.88
CA LEU A 4 30.61 12.23 13.96
C LEU A 4 29.26 12.12 14.67
N LEU A 5 28.87 10.95 15.21
CA LEU A 5 27.53 10.74 15.79
C LEU A 5 27.49 10.55 17.32
N LYS A 6 28.42 11.15 18.06
CA LYS A 6 28.28 11.32 19.53
C LYS A 6 28.17 12.81 19.88
N ARG A 7 27.00 13.41 19.62
CA ARG A 7 26.58 14.68 20.23
C ARG A 7 25.22 14.54 20.91
N ASN A 8 25.04 15.39 21.91
CA ASN A 8 24.02 15.36 22.97
C ASN A 8 22.57 15.35 22.42
N PRO A 9 21.58 14.79 23.13
CA PRO A 9 20.18 14.70 22.66
C PRO A 9 19.48 16.04 22.41
N ALA A 10 20.04 17.17 22.87
CA ALA A 10 19.50 18.51 22.68
C ALA A 10 19.78 19.12 21.28
N ASP A 11 20.69 18.55 20.49
CA ASP A 11 21.06 19.07 19.16
C ASP A 11 20.18 18.53 18.00
N ARG A 12 19.07 17.83 18.28
CA ARG A 12 18.31 17.06 17.28
C ARG A 12 17.39 17.86 16.34
N MET A 13 17.40 19.20 16.36
CA MET A 13 16.43 20.02 15.60
C MET A 13 17.07 21.13 14.74
N GLY A 14 18.35 21.01 14.39
CA GLY A 14 19.00 21.95 13.47
C GLY A 14 19.71 21.22 12.35
N VAL A 15 19.07 21.07 11.19
CA VAL A 15 19.80 20.78 9.94
C VAL A 15 20.58 22.07 9.60
N PRO A 16 21.92 22.09 9.63
CA PRO A 16 22.67 23.30 9.28
C PRO A 16 22.39 23.62 7.81
N ARG A 17 21.81 24.78 7.53
CA ARG A 17 21.65 25.25 6.15
C ARG A 17 22.95 25.88 5.69
N LEU A 18 23.54 25.32 4.62
CA LEU A 18 24.46 26.03 3.75
C LEU A 18 23.67 27.11 2.99
N ARG A 19 23.33 28.23 3.65
CA ARG A 19 22.60 29.35 3.02
C ARG A 19 23.44 30.61 2.83
N ASP A 20 24.65 30.68 3.37
CA ASP A 20 25.50 31.86 3.20
C ASP A 20 26.54 31.66 2.09
N ARG A 21 26.50 32.54 1.08
CA ARG A 21 27.50 32.63 0.00
C ARG A 21 28.94 32.83 0.52
N GLY A 22 29.12 33.22 1.78
CA GLY A 22 30.42 33.29 2.45
C GLY A 22 30.98 31.94 2.90
N GLU A 23 30.15 30.93 3.14
CA GLU A 23 30.59 29.58 3.55
C GLU A 23 30.99 28.69 2.36
N LEU A 24 30.50 28.97 1.15
CA LEU A 24 30.97 28.26 -0.06
C LEU A 24 32.46 28.51 -0.35
N ALA A 25 32.98 29.69 -0.02
CA ALA A 25 34.41 30.00 -0.19
C ALA A 25 35.30 29.23 0.80
N LEU A 26 34.77 28.84 1.97
CA LEU A 26 35.45 27.95 2.92
C LEU A 26 35.36 26.48 2.46
N ALA A 27 34.30 26.10 1.75
CA ALA A 27 34.09 24.76 1.23
C ALA A 27 35.12 24.35 0.16
N ASP A 28 35.54 25.28 -0.71
CA ASP A 28 36.56 25.00 -1.76
C ASP A 28 37.92 24.56 -1.17
N SER A 29 38.27 25.04 0.02
CA SER A 29 39.52 24.64 0.70
C SER A 29 39.43 23.27 1.41
N LEU A 30 38.21 22.78 1.66
CA LEU A 30 37.92 21.58 2.47
C LEU A 30 37.50 20.37 1.63
N LEU A 31 36.96 20.57 0.43
CA LEU A 31 36.33 19.51 -0.38
C LEU A 31 37.28 18.87 -1.42
N GLY A 32 38.47 19.43 -1.65
CA GLY A 32 39.45 18.90 -2.60
C GLY A 32 39.00 19.04 -4.06
N ALA A 33 39.73 18.38 -4.98
CA ALA A 33 39.36 18.35 -6.39
C ALA A 33 38.06 17.55 -6.59
N ALA A 34 37.15 18.08 -7.41
CA ALA A 34 35.92 17.40 -7.78
C ALA A 34 36.25 16.05 -8.46
N PRO A 35 35.65 14.92 -8.01
CA PRO A 35 35.79 13.64 -8.68
C PRO A 35 35.29 13.68 -10.13
N GLU A 36 35.90 12.88 -11.01
CA GLU A 36 35.49 12.79 -12.43
C GLU A 36 34.05 12.26 -12.59
N ASP A 37 33.59 11.41 -11.66
CA ASP A 37 32.26 10.81 -11.65
C ASP A 37 31.22 11.63 -10.86
N LEU A 38 31.57 12.85 -10.42
CA LEU A 38 30.69 13.66 -9.56
C LEU A 38 29.32 13.94 -10.20
N ILE A 39 29.30 14.30 -11.49
CA ILE A 39 28.06 14.60 -12.20
C ILE A 39 27.18 13.35 -12.32
N ASP A 40 27.78 12.20 -12.58
CA ASP A 40 27.05 10.93 -12.68
C ASP A 40 26.43 10.55 -11.34
N VAL A 41 27.21 10.61 -10.25
CA VAL A 41 26.74 10.31 -8.89
C VAL A 41 25.64 11.27 -8.46
N LEU A 42 25.78 12.58 -8.73
CA LEU A 42 24.73 13.55 -8.41
C LEU A 42 23.46 13.33 -9.24
N THR A 43 23.61 12.91 -10.49
CA THR A 43 22.48 12.58 -11.37
C THR A 43 21.75 11.34 -10.86
N GLU A 44 22.47 10.29 -10.49
CA GLU A 44 21.89 9.08 -9.87
C GLU A 44 21.11 9.44 -8.60
N ILE A 45 21.72 10.21 -7.68
CA ILE A 45 21.07 10.66 -6.45
C ILE A 45 19.85 11.54 -6.75
N ALA A 46 19.92 12.41 -7.76
CA ALA A 46 18.78 13.24 -8.16
C ALA A 46 17.63 12.40 -8.71
N LEU A 47 17.93 11.31 -9.43
CA LEU A 47 16.91 10.43 -10.03
C LEU A 47 16.27 9.48 -9.01
N GLY A 48 17.09 8.81 -8.19
CA GLY A 48 16.64 7.71 -7.31
C GLY A 48 16.97 7.86 -5.83
N GLY A 49 17.60 8.96 -5.41
CA GLY A 49 17.89 9.20 -4.00
C GLY A 49 16.61 9.32 -3.17
N PRO A 50 16.43 8.55 -2.08
CA PRO A 50 15.18 8.54 -1.30
C PRO A 50 14.72 9.94 -0.84
N GLY A 51 15.65 10.81 -0.44
CA GLY A 51 15.34 12.19 -0.06
C GLY A 51 14.91 13.07 -1.24
N ALA A 52 15.57 12.93 -2.39
CA ALA A 52 15.20 13.68 -3.59
C ALA A 52 13.83 13.25 -4.12
N CYS A 53 13.56 11.94 -4.15
CA CYS A 53 12.27 11.40 -4.55
C CYS A 53 11.15 11.83 -3.58
N ALA A 54 11.40 11.74 -2.26
CA ALA A 54 10.46 12.19 -1.23
C ALA A 54 10.12 13.67 -1.37
N LEU A 55 11.14 14.54 -1.50
CA LEU A 55 10.94 15.98 -1.65
C LEU A 55 10.16 16.31 -2.94
N ARG A 56 10.49 15.65 -4.05
CA ARG A 56 9.79 15.85 -5.32
C ARG A 56 8.33 15.39 -5.26
N ALA A 57 8.06 14.25 -4.65
CA ALA A 57 6.70 13.72 -4.51
C ALA A 57 5.85 14.61 -3.57
N LEU A 58 6.39 15.04 -2.43
CA LEU A 58 5.74 16.00 -1.53
C LEU A 58 5.50 17.34 -2.23
N GLY A 59 6.49 17.83 -2.99
CA GLY A 59 6.39 19.06 -3.76
C GLY A 59 5.32 19.05 -4.85
N ARG A 60 4.94 17.88 -5.36
CA ARG A 60 3.83 17.75 -6.32
C ARG A 60 2.46 17.89 -5.66
N LEU A 61 2.37 17.64 -4.35
CA LEU A 61 1.14 17.79 -3.59
C LEU A 61 0.95 19.20 -3.00
N ALA A 62 1.98 20.04 -3.09
CA ALA A 62 2.04 21.36 -2.49
C ALA A 62 2.03 22.47 -3.54
N SER A 63 1.63 23.67 -3.14
CA SER A 63 1.92 24.89 -3.88
C SER A 63 3.43 25.12 -4.05
N ALA A 64 3.78 25.88 -5.10
CA ALA A 64 5.16 26.27 -5.36
C ALA A 64 5.80 27.08 -4.22
N GLU A 65 4.99 27.75 -3.40
CA GLU A 65 5.43 28.54 -2.24
C GLU A 65 5.80 27.65 -1.04
N ALA A 66 5.05 26.56 -0.85
CA ALA A 66 5.36 25.55 0.17
C ALA A 66 6.56 24.67 -0.22
N PHE A 67 6.83 24.54 -1.53
CA PHE A 67 7.99 23.83 -2.04
C PHE A 67 9.30 24.55 -1.66
N GLY A 68 10.17 23.86 -0.92
CA GLY A 68 11.43 24.44 -0.43
C GLY A 68 11.33 25.19 0.90
N SER A 69 10.14 25.20 1.51
CA SER A 69 9.98 25.55 2.92
C SER A 69 10.75 24.58 3.82
N ASP A 70 11.03 25.05 5.03
CA ASP A 70 11.77 24.29 6.03
C ASP A 70 11.00 23.04 6.46
N ASP A 71 9.67 23.17 6.50
CA ASP A 71 8.73 22.10 6.81
C ASP A 71 8.70 21.04 5.71
N ALA A 72 8.71 21.45 4.43
CA ALA A 72 8.78 20.50 3.32
C ALA A 72 10.10 19.70 3.33
N LEU A 73 11.22 20.34 3.67
CA LEU A 73 12.51 19.65 3.82
C LEU A 73 12.51 18.69 5.02
N ALA A 74 11.93 19.10 6.15
CA ALA A 74 11.80 18.25 7.33
C ALA A 74 10.90 17.03 7.06
N ALA A 75 9.76 17.24 6.39
CA ALA A 75 8.84 16.20 5.95
C ALA A 75 9.52 15.20 4.99
N ALA A 76 10.24 15.70 3.99
CA ALA A 76 11.01 14.87 3.07
C ALA A 76 12.10 14.06 3.79
N ALA A 77 12.79 14.68 4.76
CA ALA A 77 13.79 13.99 5.57
C ALA A 77 13.18 12.89 6.44
N ALA A 78 12.01 13.12 7.05
CA ALA A 78 11.30 12.11 7.83
C ALA A 78 10.90 10.89 6.97
N LEU A 79 10.34 11.14 5.78
CA LEU A 79 10.00 10.09 4.83
C LEU A 79 11.25 9.33 4.35
N ALA A 80 12.32 10.06 4.02
CA ALA A 80 13.59 9.47 3.61
C ALA A 80 14.23 8.62 4.71
N GLU A 81 14.10 9.01 5.98
CA GLU A 81 14.56 8.23 7.12
C GLU A 81 13.75 6.93 7.30
N GLY A 82 12.44 6.96 7.02
CA GLY A 82 11.60 5.77 6.91
C GLY A 82 12.07 4.81 5.80
N LEU A 83 12.32 5.34 4.61
CA LEU A 83 12.86 4.57 3.47
C LEU A 83 14.25 4.00 3.78
N ARG A 84 15.12 4.79 4.40
CA ARG A 84 16.45 4.35 4.84
C ARG A 84 16.34 3.22 5.87
N SER A 85 15.37 3.30 6.78
CA SER A 85 15.09 2.23 7.75
C SER A 85 14.62 0.96 7.06
N LEU A 86 13.76 1.06 6.05
CA LEU A 86 13.32 -0.06 5.20
C LEU A 86 14.51 -0.69 4.44
N PHE A 87 15.31 0.10 3.74
CA PHE A 87 16.44 -0.39 2.96
C PHE A 87 17.56 -0.99 3.80
N ASN A 88 17.71 -0.57 5.06
CA ASN A 88 18.70 -1.14 5.98
C ASN A 88 18.20 -2.39 6.73
N GLN A 89 17.00 -2.88 6.42
CA GLN A 89 16.56 -4.15 6.97
C GLN A 89 17.38 -5.31 6.35
N PRO A 90 17.75 -6.35 7.12
CA PRO A 90 18.58 -7.44 6.62
C PRO A 90 18.03 -8.12 5.35
N THR A 91 16.70 -8.26 5.25
CA THR A 91 16.05 -8.84 4.07
C THR A 91 16.15 -7.91 2.86
N ALA A 92 15.95 -6.60 3.04
CA ALA A 92 16.09 -5.62 1.97
C ALA A 92 17.55 -5.55 1.48
N MET A 93 18.52 -5.51 2.40
CA MET A 93 19.94 -5.58 2.09
C MET A 93 20.30 -6.83 1.30
N ALA A 94 19.78 -8.00 1.69
CA ALA A 94 20.02 -9.24 0.98
C ALA A 94 19.42 -9.24 -0.44
N MET A 95 18.23 -8.66 -0.63
CA MET A 95 17.57 -8.55 -1.94
C MET A 95 18.28 -7.56 -2.86
N ILE A 96 18.62 -6.37 -2.36
CA ILE A 96 19.20 -5.27 -3.16
C ILE A 96 20.67 -5.52 -3.48
N ARG A 97 21.45 -5.97 -2.50
CA ARG A 97 22.87 -6.28 -2.74
C ARG A 97 23.03 -7.53 -3.61
N GLY A 98 22.09 -8.48 -3.50
CA GLY A 98 22.15 -9.72 -4.25
C GLY A 98 23.50 -10.42 -4.10
N ARG A 99 24.18 -10.68 -5.22
CA ARG A 99 25.55 -11.25 -5.26
C ARG A 99 26.63 -10.24 -5.68
N GLU A 100 26.26 -8.99 -5.96
CA GLU A 100 27.20 -7.95 -6.38
C GLU A 100 27.76 -7.25 -5.15
N LEU A 101 29.09 -7.32 -4.97
CA LEU A 101 29.78 -6.80 -3.79
C LEU A 101 30.72 -5.62 -4.11
N ASP A 102 30.84 -5.25 -5.38
CA ASP A 102 31.89 -4.36 -5.87
C ASP A 102 31.57 -2.87 -5.64
N ALA A 103 30.28 -2.51 -5.52
CA ALA A 103 29.85 -1.14 -5.26
C ALA A 103 29.41 -0.93 -3.80
N PRO A 104 29.55 0.30 -3.26
CA PRO A 104 29.06 0.61 -1.93
C PRO A 104 27.52 0.48 -1.90
N TYR A 105 27.00 -0.08 -0.81
CA TYR A 105 25.58 -0.43 -0.69
C TYR A 105 24.60 0.71 -1.00
N TRP A 106 24.94 1.96 -0.66
CA TRP A 106 24.08 3.10 -0.94
C TRP A 106 23.84 3.30 -2.44
N ARG A 107 24.83 2.98 -3.30
CA ARG A 107 24.70 3.12 -4.76
C ARG A 107 23.73 2.06 -5.31
N HIS A 108 23.83 0.81 -4.85
CA HIS A 108 22.83 -0.21 -5.16
C HIS A 108 21.39 0.18 -4.75
N VAL A 109 21.22 0.88 -3.63
CA VAL A 109 19.90 1.40 -3.23
C VAL A 109 19.40 2.47 -4.20
N VAL A 110 20.27 3.37 -4.65
CA VAL A 110 19.93 4.38 -5.65
C VAL A 110 19.60 3.73 -6.99
N ASP A 111 20.42 2.81 -7.48
CA ASP A 111 20.19 2.06 -8.73
C ASP A 111 18.88 1.28 -8.69
N TYR A 112 18.61 0.58 -7.59
CA TYR A 112 17.35 -0.11 -7.35
C TYR A 112 16.16 0.87 -7.38
N SER A 113 16.33 2.04 -6.78
CA SER A 113 15.28 3.07 -6.75
C SER A 113 15.02 3.70 -8.13
N ILE A 114 16.06 3.84 -8.96
CA ILE A 114 15.92 4.28 -10.36
C ILE A 114 15.21 3.19 -11.18
N ALA A 115 15.72 1.96 -11.13
CA ALA A 115 15.20 0.84 -11.91
C ALA A 115 13.75 0.49 -11.53
N GLY A 116 13.42 0.55 -10.24
CA GLY A 116 12.07 0.34 -9.72
C GLY A 116 11.17 1.58 -9.76
N SER A 117 11.67 2.71 -10.26
CA SER A 117 10.95 3.99 -10.30
C SER A 117 10.31 4.38 -8.96
N LEU A 118 11.13 4.49 -7.91
CA LEU A 118 10.71 4.91 -6.57
C LEU A 118 9.92 6.23 -6.62
N GLN A 119 10.22 7.12 -7.56
CA GLN A 119 9.48 8.36 -7.75
C GLN A 119 7.98 8.09 -7.98
N ALA A 120 7.63 7.20 -8.91
CA ALA A 120 6.24 6.89 -9.23
C ALA A 120 5.51 6.22 -8.06
N VAL A 121 6.22 5.36 -7.31
CA VAL A 121 5.70 4.72 -6.09
C VAL A 121 5.33 5.77 -5.05
N LEU A 122 6.20 6.76 -4.82
CA LEU A 122 5.93 7.83 -3.86
C LEU A 122 4.84 8.78 -4.37
N ASP A 123 4.79 9.09 -5.66
CA ASP A 123 3.73 9.93 -6.22
C ASP A 123 2.34 9.31 -5.99
N GLU A 124 2.19 8.00 -6.26
CA GLU A 124 0.95 7.28 -5.96
C GLU A 124 0.66 7.21 -4.47
N TYR A 125 1.67 6.85 -3.66
CA TYR A 125 1.46 6.65 -2.25
C TYR A 125 1.03 7.91 -1.53
N LEU A 126 1.69 9.04 -1.82
CA LEU A 126 1.35 10.30 -1.19
C LEU A 126 0.01 10.85 -1.71
N HIS A 127 -0.35 10.62 -2.99
CA HIS A 127 -1.70 10.91 -3.51
C HIS A 127 -2.78 10.17 -2.69
N VAL A 128 -2.62 8.85 -2.55
CA VAL A 128 -3.56 7.99 -1.80
C VAL A 128 -3.65 8.40 -0.33
N LEU A 129 -2.52 8.72 0.31
CA LEU A 129 -2.51 9.17 1.71
C LEU A 129 -3.18 10.53 1.90
N ARG A 130 -2.95 11.48 1.00
CA ARG A 130 -3.56 12.81 1.04
C ARG A 130 -5.09 12.71 1.01
N GLU A 131 -5.62 11.84 0.13
CA GLU A 131 -7.06 11.59 0.04
C GLU A 131 -7.59 10.86 1.29
N ALA A 132 -6.91 9.80 1.74
CA ALA A 132 -7.33 9.01 2.89
C ALA A 132 -7.40 9.83 4.20
N ASN A 133 -6.52 10.82 4.35
CA ASN A 133 -6.50 11.70 5.52
C ASN A 133 -7.50 12.88 5.42
N GLY A 134 -8.25 12.99 4.32
CA GLY A 134 -9.23 14.07 4.13
C GLY A 134 -8.57 15.45 4.05
N HIS A 135 -7.34 15.52 3.51
CA HIS A 135 -6.61 16.77 3.36
C HIS A 135 -6.90 17.49 2.05
N ALA A 136 -7.83 17.00 1.24
CA ALA A 136 -8.32 17.71 0.06
C ALA A 136 -8.82 19.12 0.47
N GLY A 137 -8.10 20.17 0.06
CA GLY A 137 -8.44 21.56 0.36
C GLY A 137 -8.01 22.11 1.72
N ARG A 138 -7.09 21.45 2.45
CA ARG A 138 -6.43 22.02 3.65
C ARG A 138 -5.20 22.85 3.28
N ASP A 139 -4.69 23.62 4.25
CA ASP A 139 -3.39 24.29 4.16
C ASP A 139 -2.27 23.28 3.83
N ASP A 140 -1.54 23.58 2.75
CA ASP A 140 -0.54 22.70 2.14
C ASP A 140 0.52 22.26 3.15
N VAL A 141 0.99 23.17 4.02
CA VAL A 141 2.10 22.86 4.94
C VAL A 141 1.69 21.82 5.98
N VAL A 142 0.49 21.95 6.55
CA VAL A 142 -0.03 20.98 7.52
C VAL A 142 -0.30 19.64 6.86
N ALA A 143 -0.90 19.66 5.66
CA ALA A 143 -1.15 18.44 4.89
C ALA A 143 0.14 17.69 4.55
N LEU A 144 1.21 18.39 4.18
CA LEU A 144 2.50 17.77 3.87
C LEU A 144 3.13 17.07 5.08
N ARG A 145 3.10 17.72 6.24
CA ARG A 145 3.65 17.14 7.46
C ARG A 145 2.87 15.89 7.86
N ASP A 146 1.54 15.98 7.89
CA ASP A 146 0.68 14.87 8.30
C ASP A 146 0.82 13.68 7.33
N VAL A 147 0.90 13.94 6.02
CA VAL A 147 1.15 12.91 4.99
C VAL A 147 2.53 12.28 5.13
N ALA A 148 3.58 13.08 5.36
CA ALA A 148 4.93 12.57 5.53
C ALA A 148 5.11 11.77 6.82
N GLU A 149 4.52 12.22 7.93
CA GLU A 149 4.50 11.48 9.20
C GLU A 149 3.75 10.15 9.05
N ALA A 150 2.59 10.16 8.41
CA ALA A 150 1.83 8.93 8.13
C ALA A 150 2.61 7.94 7.24
N ALA A 151 3.33 8.44 6.23
CA ALA A 151 4.17 7.62 5.38
C ALA A 151 5.39 7.05 6.14
N ALA A 152 6.03 7.88 6.97
CA ALA A 152 7.16 7.46 7.79
C ALA A 152 6.76 6.43 8.86
N GLU A 153 5.58 6.55 9.47
CA GLU A 153 5.06 5.56 10.42
C GLU A 153 4.85 4.19 9.75
N ALA A 154 4.26 4.17 8.55
CA ALA A 154 4.07 2.94 7.79
C ALA A 154 5.39 2.24 7.47
N LEU A 155 6.39 3.01 7.01
CA LEU A 155 7.75 2.53 6.70
C LEU A 155 8.54 2.09 7.95
N GLY A 156 8.29 2.75 9.08
CA GLY A 156 8.96 2.52 10.35
C GLY A 156 8.45 1.31 11.13
N MET A 157 7.42 0.62 10.62
CA MET A 157 6.83 -0.52 11.31
C MET A 157 7.88 -1.61 11.58
N ARG A 158 8.07 -1.92 12.86
CA ARG A 158 8.98 -2.97 13.28
C ARG A 158 8.38 -4.34 13.01
N THR A 159 9.24 -5.28 12.63
CA THR A 159 8.82 -6.65 12.35
C THR A 159 8.33 -7.34 13.59
N SER A 160 7.11 -7.85 13.54
CA SER A 160 6.55 -8.69 14.59
C SER A 160 7.19 -10.09 14.58
N ARG A 161 7.10 -10.77 15.72
CA ARG A 161 7.39 -12.19 15.85
C ARG A 161 6.10 -12.93 16.13
N VAL A 162 5.90 -14.04 15.42
CA VAL A 162 4.80 -14.96 15.69
C VAL A 162 5.37 -16.18 16.39
N GLY A 163 4.80 -16.51 17.55
CA GLY A 163 5.07 -17.77 18.24
C GLY A 163 4.44 -18.93 17.48
N VAL A 164 5.24 -19.94 17.17
CA VAL A 164 4.84 -21.17 16.51
C VAL A 164 5.13 -22.32 17.47
N ASP A 165 4.16 -23.22 17.61
CA ASP A 165 4.28 -24.40 18.44
C ASP A 165 4.68 -25.59 17.55
N GLU A 166 5.90 -26.08 17.71
CA GLU A 166 6.39 -27.32 17.11
C GLU A 166 5.81 -28.50 17.88
N ILE A 167 4.93 -29.26 17.24
CA ILE A 167 4.33 -30.47 17.83
C ILE A 167 5.32 -31.61 17.69
N ARG A 168 5.79 -32.15 18.82
CA ARG A 168 6.69 -33.29 18.87
C ARG A 168 5.98 -34.47 19.51
N VAL A 169 5.90 -35.56 18.76
CA VAL A 169 5.25 -36.79 19.23
C VAL A 169 6.34 -37.79 19.58
N ASP A 170 6.37 -38.21 20.85
CA ASP A 170 7.17 -39.34 21.32
C ASP A 170 6.29 -40.60 21.29
N SER A 171 6.53 -41.46 20.30
CA SER A 171 5.77 -42.71 20.13
C SER A 171 6.09 -43.75 21.19
N VAL A 172 7.22 -43.65 21.89
CA VAL A 172 7.65 -44.63 22.89
C VAL A 172 7.02 -44.33 24.25
N GLU A 173 7.02 -43.06 24.65
CA GLU A 173 6.38 -42.61 25.90
C GLU A 173 4.90 -42.23 25.72
N SER A 174 4.36 -42.32 24.51
CA SER A 174 3.00 -41.85 24.17
C SER A 174 2.73 -40.41 24.63
N ARG A 175 3.75 -39.54 24.51
CA ARG A 175 3.70 -38.13 24.94
C ARG A 175 3.70 -37.20 23.74
N VAL A 176 2.90 -36.15 23.83
CA VAL A 176 2.95 -35.01 22.90
C VAL A 176 3.57 -33.82 23.64
N ASP A 177 4.70 -33.33 23.12
CA ASP A 177 5.39 -32.14 23.59
C ASP A 177 5.17 -30.98 22.60
N PHE A 178 5.08 -29.77 23.15
CA PHE A 178 4.91 -28.55 22.37
C PHE A 178 6.11 -27.65 22.59
N LYS A 179 7.01 -27.59 21.62
CA LYS A 179 8.14 -26.66 21.67
C LYS A 179 7.79 -25.37 20.96
N ARG A 180 7.70 -24.28 21.72
CA ARG A 180 7.47 -22.94 21.14
C ARG A 180 8.77 -22.34 20.60
N PHE A 181 8.72 -21.80 19.38
CA PHE A 181 9.77 -20.97 18.80
C PHE A 181 9.15 -19.77 18.09
N HIS A 182 9.94 -18.73 17.80
CA HIS A 182 9.44 -17.49 17.22
C HIS A 182 9.93 -17.30 15.79
N LEU A 183 9.01 -17.01 14.88
CA LEU A 183 9.31 -16.63 13.49
C LEU A 183 9.16 -15.12 13.31
N ARG A 184 10.11 -14.50 12.60
CA ARG A 184 9.99 -13.10 12.22
C ARG A 184 9.05 -12.99 11.03
N THR A 185 7.98 -12.21 11.18
CA THR A 185 6.94 -12.04 10.18
C THR A 185 7.06 -10.64 9.58
N ARG A 186 7.63 -10.56 8.36
CA ARG A 186 7.94 -9.29 7.67
C ARG A 186 6.92 -8.96 6.57
N PHE A 187 6.71 -9.94 5.69
CA PHE A 187 5.82 -9.79 4.54
C PHE A 187 4.38 -10.17 4.88
N ALA A 188 4.17 -10.98 5.91
CA ALA A 188 2.86 -11.38 6.39
C ALA A 188 2.68 -10.93 7.83
N LEU A 189 1.52 -10.42 8.22
CA LEU A 189 1.19 -10.09 9.60
C LEU A 189 -0.22 -10.59 9.95
N ARG A 190 -0.44 -10.87 11.24
CA ARG A 190 -1.78 -11.03 11.78
C ARG A 190 -2.33 -9.66 12.15
N PHE A 191 -3.56 -9.36 11.72
CA PHE A 191 -4.26 -8.17 12.15
C PHE A 191 -4.59 -8.25 13.65
N GLY A 192 -4.36 -7.14 14.36
CA GLY A 192 -4.55 -7.02 15.81
C GLY A 192 -3.39 -6.31 16.48
N GLU A 193 -3.39 -6.30 17.81
CA GLU A 193 -2.24 -5.83 18.58
C GLU A 193 -1.06 -6.79 18.42
N LEU A 194 0.08 -6.23 18.01
CA LEU A 194 1.34 -6.94 17.93
C LEU A 194 2.06 -6.72 19.26
N LYS A 195 2.48 -7.81 19.90
CA LYS A 195 3.24 -7.78 21.15
C LYS A 195 4.63 -8.34 20.94
N ASP A 196 5.61 -7.89 21.71
CA ASP A 196 6.95 -8.50 21.74
C ASP A 196 7.03 -9.67 22.73
N ASP A 197 8.22 -10.27 22.83
CA ASP A 197 8.49 -11.42 23.70
C ASP A 197 8.30 -11.08 25.21
N SER A 198 8.34 -9.79 25.57
CA SER A 198 8.02 -9.28 26.92
C SER A 198 6.53 -8.98 27.14
N GLY A 199 5.70 -9.08 26.09
CA GLY A 199 4.28 -8.75 26.12
C GLY A 199 3.96 -7.27 25.91
N GLU A 200 4.96 -6.43 25.63
CA GLU A 200 4.80 -5.02 25.31
C GLU A 200 4.21 -4.84 23.91
N VAL A 201 3.31 -3.87 23.75
CA VAL A 201 2.63 -3.64 22.47
C VAL A 201 3.61 -2.98 21.50
N LEU A 202 4.08 -3.76 20.52
CA LEU A 202 4.93 -3.31 19.42
C LEU A 202 4.19 -2.42 18.43
N ALA A 203 2.92 -2.72 18.15
CA ALA A 203 2.09 -1.94 17.26
C ALA A 203 0.60 -2.18 17.54
N ARG A 204 -0.18 -1.10 17.43
CA ARG A 204 -1.64 -1.15 17.52
C ARG A 204 -2.23 -1.58 16.18
N ALA A 205 -3.47 -2.05 16.21
CA ALA A 205 -4.19 -2.47 15.00
C ALA A 205 -4.28 -1.36 13.93
N GLY A 206 -4.35 -0.09 14.35
CA GLY A 206 -4.34 1.07 13.44
C GLY A 206 -3.06 1.17 12.62
N SER A 207 -1.89 1.10 13.26
CA SER A 207 -0.60 1.12 12.56
C SER A 207 -0.46 -0.09 11.61
N VAL A 208 -0.90 -1.29 12.04
CA VAL A 208 -0.91 -2.50 11.17
C VAL A 208 -1.73 -2.28 9.89
N ARG A 209 -2.92 -1.68 10.01
CA ARG A 209 -3.74 -1.31 8.85
C ARG A 209 -3.02 -0.32 7.94
N GLN A 210 -2.40 0.70 8.51
CA GLN A 210 -1.71 1.75 7.76
C GLN A 210 -0.52 1.20 6.97
N ALA A 211 0.29 0.33 7.58
CA ALA A 211 1.40 -0.31 6.87
C ALA A 211 0.91 -1.24 5.76
N PHE A 212 -0.15 -2.03 5.98
CA PHE A 212 -0.72 -2.88 4.93
C PHE A 212 -1.34 -2.06 3.77
N ASN A 213 -1.87 -0.87 4.06
CA ASN A 213 -2.35 0.09 3.06
C ASN A 213 -1.23 0.95 2.46
N SER A 214 0.04 0.59 2.65
CA SER A 214 1.18 1.21 1.99
C SER A 214 1.71 0.30 0.87
N PRO A 215 2.52 0.81 -0.08
CA PRO A 215 3.17 -0.02 -1.08
C PRO A 215 4.37 -0.81 -0.51
N PHE A 216 4.60 -0.77 0.80
CA PHE A 216 5.73 -1.41 1.49
C PHE A 216 5.25 -2.59 2.34
N PRO A 217 6.14 -3.52 2.74
CA PRO A 217 5.78 -4.64 3.61
C PRO A 217 5.09 -4.15 4.90
N PRO A 218 4.06 -4.88 5.38
CA PRO A 218 3.63 -6.21 4.98
C PRO A 218 2.72 -6.24 3.73
N PHE A 219 2.85 -7.30 2.92
CA PHE A 219 2.04 -7.53 1.72
C PHE A 219 0.90 -8.55 1.92
N ILE A 220 0.91 -9.28 3.04
CA ILE A 220 -0.12 -10.25 3.42
C ILE A 220 -0.63 -9.89 4.80
N LEU A 221 -1.94 -9.77 4.94
CA LEU A 221 -2.59 -9.52 6.22
C LEU A 221 -3.62 -10.61 6.50
N ALA A 222 -3.41 -11.38 7.57
CA ALA A 222 -4.36 -12.36 8.06
C ALA A 222 -5.25 -11.72 9.13
N SER A 223 -6.55 -11.64 8.89
CA SER A 223 -7.53 -11.10 9.83
C SER A 223 -8.56 -12.17 10.22
N THR A 224 -9.05 -12.12 11.46
CA THR A 224 -10.14 -12.99 11.93
C THR A 224 -11.48 -12.25 11.88
N ALA A 225 -12.58 -12.90 12.29
CA ALA A 225 -13.91 -12.29 12.33
C ALA A 225 -13.98 -11.03 13.24
N ILE A 226 -12.95 -10.78 14.07
CA ILE A 226 -12.76 -9.56 14.86
C ILE A 226 -12.12 -8.47 13.98
N GLY A 227 -12.71 -8.24 12.81
CA GLY A 227 -12.52 -7.02 12.05
C GLY A 227 -13.68 -6.11 12.39
N GLN A 228 -13.47 -5.09 13.23
CA GLN A 228 -14.50 -4.09 13.53
C GLN A 228 -15.09 -3.55 12.21
N GLU A 229 -16.40 -3.29 12.19
CA GLU A 229 -17.05 -2.56 11.09
C GLU A 229 -16.26 -1.27 10.82
N GLY A 230 -16.08 -0.90 9.55
CA GLY A 230 -15.36 0.33 9.18
C GLY A 230 -13.83 0.23 9.03
N LEU A 231 -13.26 -0.97 8.87
CA LEU A 231 -11.85 -1.10 8.44
C LEU A 231 -11.74 -1.32 6.94
N ASP A 232 -10.88 -0.53 6.31
CA ASP A 232 -10.61 -0.55 4.88
C ASP A 232 -9.18 -0.98 4.58
N PHE A 233 -9.02 -1.85 3.58
CA PHE A 233 -7.75 -2.46 3.17
C PHE A 233 -7.51 -2.36 1.65
N HIS A 234 -8.20 -1.44 0.99
CA HIS A 234 -8.30 -1.35 -0.47
C HIS A 234 -7.12 -0.68 -1.18
N CYS A 235 -6.27 0.04 -0.43
CA CYS A 235 -5.27 0.92 -1.03
C CYS A 235 -4.32 0.13 -1.93
N TYR A 236 -3.75 -0.99 -1.49
CA TYR A 236 -2.83 -1.82 -2.28
C TYR A 236 -3.21 -3.30 -2.33
N CYS A 237 -4.39 -3.67 -1.82
CA CYS A 237 -4.85 -5.04 -1.85
C CYS A 237 -5.46 -5.39 -3.22
N HIS A 238 -4.94 -6.46 -3.84
CA HIS A 238 -5.45 -7.00 -5.10
C HIS A 238 -6.05 -8.40 -4.95
N ALA A 239 -5.90 -9.06 -3.80
CA ALA A 239 -6.35 -10.44 -3.61
C ALA A 239 -6.92 -10.64 -2.20
N LEU A 240 -8.09 -11.28 -2.13
CA LEU A 240 -8.77 -11.66 -0.89
C LEU A 240 -8.91 -13.17 -0.80
N TYR A 241 -8.31 -13.75 0.24
CA TYR A 241 -8.44 -15.17 0.56
C TYR A 241 -9.52 -15.38 1.63
N HIS A 242 -10.59 -16.09 1.27
CA HIS A 242 -11.58 -16.55 2.24
C HIS A 242 -11.19 -17.91 2.79
N TRP A 243 -10.36 -17.92 3.84
CA TRP A 243 -9.95 -19.16 4.50
C TRP A 243 -11.14 -19.95 5.04
N ASN A 244 -12.15 -19.26 5.57
CA ASN A 244 -13.43 -19.84 5.97
C ASN A 244 -14.58 -19.09 5.29
N LEU A 245 -15.47 -19.84 4.64
CA LEU A 245 -16.67 -19.29 4.02
C LEU A 245 -17.69 -18.87 5.08
N PRO A 246 -18.24 -17.64 5.00
CA PRO A 246 -19.32 -17.22 5.89
C PRO A 246 -20.59 -18.04 5.63
N SER A 247 -21.49 -18.10 6.61
CA SER A 247 -22.79 -18.75 6.44
C SER A 247 -23.80 -17.89 5.65
N ASN A 248 -23.64 -16.57 5.69
CA ASN A 248 -24.56 -15.60 5.08
C ASN A 248 -23.86 -14.82 3.93
N PRO A 249 -24.48 -14.70 2.74
CA PRO A 249 -23.95 -13.90 1.63
C PRO A 249 -23.69 -12.43 1.99
N VAL A 250 -24.45 -11.83 2.92
CA VAL A 250 -24.23 -10.43 3.35
C VAL A 250 -22.86 -10.27 4.02
N TYR A 251 -22.45 -11.24 4.85
CA TYR A 251 -21.11 -11.20 5.44
C TYR A 251 -20.00 -11.40 4.41
N LEU A 252 -20.27 -12.12 3.32
CA LEU A 252 -19.32 -12.24 2.21
C LEU A 252 -19.16 -10.87 1.53
N GLU A 253 -20.27 -10.21 1.19
CA GLU A 253 -20.26 -8.87 0.58
C GLU A 253 -19.55 -7.83 1.47
N GLN A 254 -19.85 -7.82 2.77
CA GLN A 254 -19.21 -6.90 3.72
C GLN A 254 -17.71 -7.14 3.85
N ARG A 255 -17.23 -8.39 3.73
CA ARG A 255 -15.79 -8.70 3.74
C ARG A 255 -15.12 -8.18 2.47
N GLU A 256 -15.73 -8.43 1.32
CA GLU A 256 -15.24 -8.00 0.01
C GLU A 256 -15.26 -6.47 -0.13
N GLY A 257 -16.27 -5.81 0.44
CA GLY A 257 -16.40 -4.36 0.48
C GLY A 257 -15.28 -3.65 1.23
N ARG A 258 -14.46 -4.35 2.03
CA ARG A 258 -13.24 -3.77 2.65
C ARG A 258 -12.10 -3.58 1.64
N ILE A 259 -12.16 -4.29 0.52
CA ILE A 259 -11.17 -4.24 -0.56
C ILE A 259 -11.71 -3.44 -1.75
N GLN A 260 -13.00 -3.60 -2.09
CA GLN A 260 -13.62 -2.83 -3.15
C GLN A 260 -14.12 -1.48 -2.62
N ARG A 261 -13.30 -0.44 -2.77
CA ARG A 261 -13.59 0.93 -2.33
C ARG A 261 -13.18 1.96 -3.39
N PHE A 262 -13.60 3.19 -3.17
CA PHE A 262 -13.20 4.38 -3.93
C PHE A 262 -11.69 4.37 -4.23
N LYS A 263 -11.33 4.55 -5.49
CA LYS A 263 -9.96 4.53 -6.01
C LYS A 263 -9.12 3.36 -5.49
N GLY A 264 -9.73 2.18 -5.30
CA GLY A 264 -9.01 0.96 -4.90
C GLY A 264 -7.89 0.58 -5.88
N HIS A 265 -7.01 -0.34 -5.45
CA HIS A 265 -5.80 -0.66 -6.21
C HIS A 265 -6.07 -1.08 -7.68
N ALA A 266 -7.10 -1.89 -7.92
CA ALA A 266 -7.48 -2.32 -9.27
C ALA A 266 -7.87 -1.14 -10.17
N VAL A 267 -8.65 -0.16 -9.65
CA VAL A 267 -9.05 1.05 -10.39
C VAL A 267 -7.81 1.86 -10.78
N ARG A 268 -6.92 2.15 -9.82
CA ARG A 268 -5.72 2.94 -10.09
C ARG A 268 -4.79 2.25 -11.09
N ARG A 269 -4.65 0.93 -10.99
CA ARG A 269 -3.85 0.13 -11.93
C ARG A 269 -4.43 0.14 -13.34
N ASN A 270 -5.76 0.10 -13.49
CA ASN A 270 -6.41 0.20 -14.78
C ASN A 270 -6.31 1.61 -15.38
N VAL A 271 -6.55 2.66 -14.58
CA VAL A 271 -6.34 4.05 -15.03
C VAL A 271 -4.89 4.28 -15.48
N ALA A 272 -3.91 3.76 -14.73
CA ALA A 272 -2.51 3.85 -15.12
C ALA A 272 -2.17 3.03 -16.38
N ALA A 273 -2.89 1.94 -16.66
CA ALA A 273 -2.71 1.14 -17.87
C ALA A 273 -3.32 1.81 -19.12
N ASP A 274 -4.55 2.34 -18.99
CA ASP A 274 -5.32 2.88 -20.10
C ASP A 274 -4.89 4.31 -20.47
N VAL A 275 -4.66 5.17 -19.47
CA VAL A 275 -4.22 6.55 -19.66
C VAL A 275 -2.69 6.63 -19.65
N GLY A 276 -2.08 6.13 -18.57
CA GLY A 276 -0.64 6.05 -18.37
C GLY A 276 0.15 7.33 -18.66
N LEU A 277 1.43 7.15 -19.00
CA LEU A 277 2.32 8.28 -19.32
C LEU A 277 1.91 9.02 -20.60
N ALA A 278 1.23 8.33 -21.53
CA ALA A 278 0.74 8.94 -22.76
C ALA A 278 -0.32 10.02 -22.47
N GLY A 279 -1.23 9.75 -21.52
CA GLY A 279 -2.24 10.72 -21.10
C GLY A 279 -1.67 11.92 -20.33
N LEU A 280 -0.56 11.74 -19.62
CA LEU A 280 0.17 12.84 -18.97
C LEU A 280 0.87 13.76 -19.97
N ARG A 281 1.29 13.22 -21.12
CA ARG A 281 2.04 13.99 -22.13
C ARG A 281 1.20 15.15 -22.65
N GLY A 282 1.71 16.37 -22.50
CA GLY A 282 1.03 17.60 -22.93
C GLY A 282 -0.07 18.10 -21.97
N ARG A 283 -0.52 17.28 -21.02
CA ARG A 283 -1.46 17.69 -19.96
C ARG A 283 -0.76 18.06 -18.65
N TRP A 284 0.35 17.41 -18.34
CA TRP A 284 1.10 17.63 -17.11
C TRP A 284 2.42 18.36 -17.39
N ALA A 285 2.58 19.54 -16.78
CA ALA A 285 3.74 20.41 -16.94
C ALA A 285 4.91 20.06 -16.00
N GLY A 286 4.87 18.90 -15.34
CA GLY A 286 5.91 18.46 -14.40
C GLY A 286 5.76 19.01 -12.97
N HIS A 287 4.71 19.79 -12.71
CA HIS A 287 4.32 20.28 -11.39
C HIS A 287 2.87 19.91 -11.08
N GLY A 288 2.51 19.87 -9.79
CA GLY A 288 1.20 19.38 -9.35
C GLY A 288 1.09 17.85 -9.36
N ASP A 289 0.00 17.34 -8.79
CA ASP A 289 -0.23 15.92 -8.58
C ASP A 289 -0.50 15.20 -9.92
N PRO A 290 0.37 14.25 -10.35
CA PRO A 290 0.17 13.54 -11.60
C PRO A 290 -1.09 12.65 -11.59
N TRP A 291 -1.52 12.16 -10.42
CA TRP A 291 -2.70 11.30 -10.32
C TRP A 291 -4.00 12.08 -10.51
N ASP A 292 -4.06 13.36 -10.09
CA ASP A 292 -5.20 14.23 -10.39
C ASP A 292 -5.36 14.40 -11.92
N VAL A 293 -4.25 14.56 -12.65
CA VAL A 293 -4.26 14.65 -14.12
C VAL A 293 -4.65 13.32 -14.77
N LEU A 294 -4.14 12.19 -14.27
CA LEU A 294 -4.51 10.86 -14.77
C LEU A 294 -6.01 10.59 -14.61
N PHE A 295 -6.56 10.85 -13.43
CA PHE A 295 -7.99 10.67 -13.19
C PHE A 295 -8.84 11.67 -13.98
N GLY A 296 -8.38 12.90 -14.18
CA GLY A 296 -9.05 13.87 -15.05
C GLY A 296 -9.09 13.39 -16.51
N ALA A 297 -7.98 12.89 -17.04
CA ALA A 297 -7.91 12.33 -18.39
C ALA A 297 -8.74 11.04 -18.54
N ALA A 298 -8.80 10.20 -17.51
CA ALA A 298 -9.67 9.02 -17.51
C ALA A 298 -11.15 9.42 -17.49
N ALA A 299 -11.51 10.48 -16.78
CA ALA A 299 -12.88 11.01 -16.76
C ALA A 299 -13.36 11.51 -18.13
N GLU A 300 -12.45 12.02 -18.98
CA GLU A 300 -12.76 12.41 -20.36
C GLU A 300 -13.14 11.20 -21.24
N GLN A 301 -12.65 9.99 -20.91
CA GLN A 301 -12.86 8.78 -21.70
C GLN A 301 -14.12 8.01 -21.29
N VAL A 302 -14.60 8.20 -20.06
CA VAL A 302 -15.78 7.49 -19.54
C VAL A 302 -17.03 8.35 -19.78
N GLU A 303 -17.97 7.85 -20.58
CA GLU A 303 -19.34 8.40 -20.61
C GLU A 303 -20.06 8.07 -19.28
N ASP A 304 -19.72 8.79 -18.23
CA ASP A 304 -20.25 8.49 -16.89
C ASP A 304 -21.67 9.05 -16.72
N GLN A 305 -22.66 8.24 -17.08
CA GLN A 305 -24.07 8.55 -16.86
C GLN A 305 -24.48 8.49 -15.37
N VAL A 306 -23.57 8.07 -14.46
CA VAL A 306 -23.86 7.78 -13.04
C VAL A 306 -22.91 8.53 -12.09
N GLY A 307 -22.46 9.73 -12.48
CA GLY A 307 -21.92 10.72 -11.53
C GLY A 307 -20.63 10.34 -10.79
N GLY A 308 -19.67 9.71 -11.47
CA GLY A 308 -18.35 9.37 -10.93
C GLY A 308 -18.22 7.93 -10.41
N LEU A 309 -19.34 7.20 -10.31
CA LEU A 309 -19.34 5.82 -9.77
C LEU A 309 -18.52 4.87 -10.64
N ILE A 310 -18.58 4.99 -11.96
CA ILE A 310 -17.87 4.09 -12.87
C ILE A 310 -16.36 4.30 -12.72
N LEU A 311 -15.89 5.54 -12.86
CA LEU A 311 -14.47 5.84 -12.84
C LEU A 311 -13.81 5.52 -11.49
N TYR A 312 -14.44 5.90 -10.38
CA TYR A 312 -13.76 5.81 -9.09
C TYR A 312 -14.03 4.51 -8.33
N TRP A 313 -15.01 3.69 -8.72
CA TRP A 313 -15.34 2.45 -8.01
C TRP A 313 -15.26 1.18 -8.86
N ILE A 314 -15.52 1.26 -10.17
CA ILE A 314 -15.72 0.10 -11.04
C ILE A 314 -14.96 0.25 -12.36
N TYR A 315 -13.88 1.02 -12.43
CA TYR A 315 -13.15 1.20 -13.68
C TYR A 315 -12.51 -0.13 -14.13
N GLU A 316 -13.22 -0.85 -14.99
CA GLU A 316 -12.81 -2.10 -15.61
C GLU A 316 -12.03 -1.74 -16.87
N GLY A 317 -10.70 -1.73 -16.78
CA GLY A 317 -9.85 -1.33 -17.90
C GLY A 317 -10.03 -2.22 -19.14
N GLU A 318 -9.40 -1.83 -20.25
CA GLU A 318 -9.64 -2.49 -21.53
C GLU A 318 -8.93 -3.85 -21.67
N GLY A 319 -9.68 -4.88 -22.09
CA GLY A 319 -9.14 -6.18 -22.50
C GLY A 319 -8.91 -7.24 -21.41
N GLN A 320 -8.31 -8.37 -21.80
CA GLN A 320 -8.12 -9.55 -20.94
C GLN A 320 -7.05 -9.35 -19.84
N GLY A 321 -6.29 -8.25 -19.87
CA GLY A 321 -5.25 -7.92 -18.90
C GLY A 321 -5.67 -6.91 -17.82
N ALA A 322 -6.93 -6.49 -17.80
CA ALA A 322 -7.43 -5.51 -16.84
C ALA A 322 -7.26 -6.02 -15.40
N ALA A 323 -6.74 -5.17 -14.52
CA ALA A 323 -6.60 -5.45 -13.11
C ALA A 323 -7.98 -5.60 -12.46
N ARG A 324 -8.11 -6.68 -11.69
CA ARG A 324 -9.32 -7.08 -10.97
C ARG A 324 -8.92 -7.46 -9.55
N VAL A 325 -9.85 -7.33 -8.61
CA VAL A 325 -9.61 -7.83 -7.25
C VAL A 325 -9.84 -9.34 -7.29
N GLU A 326 -8.82 -10.13 -7.00
CA GLU A 326 -8.94 -11.58 -7.01
C GLU A 326 -9.65 -12.08 -5.76
N ARG A 327 -10.57 -13.03 -5.93
CA ARG A 327 -11.22 -13.73 -4.83
C ARG A 327 -10.80 -15.18 -4.84
N ARG A 328 -10.06 -15.56 -3.82
CA ARG A 328 -9.51 -16.91 -3.68
C ARG A 328 -10.18 -17.61 -2.50
N VAL A 329 -10.61 -18.84 -2.73
CA VAL A 329 -11.16 -19.73 -1.70
C VAL A 329 -10.39 -21.03 -1.81
N PRO A 330 -9.56 -21.41 -0.81
CA PRO A 330 -8.87 -22.69 -0.85
C PRO A 330 -9.90 -23.82 -0.78
N MET A 331 -10.02 -24.62 -1.83
CA MET A 331 -11.03 -25.67 -1.92
C MET A 331 -10.39 -27.05 -1.76
N LEU A 332 -10.63 -27.70 -0.62
CA LEU A 332 -10.24 -29.10 -0.48
C LEU A 332 -11.17 -30.01 -1.28
N LEU A 333 -10.59 -31.01 -1.97
CA LEU A 333 -11.34 -32.01 -2.73
C LEU A 333 -12.40 -32.67 -1.83
N MET A 334 -13.63 -32.76 -2.35
CA MET A 334 -14.80 -33.34 -1.66
C MET A 334 -15.23 -32.60 -0.37
N SER A 335 -14.71 -31.39 -0.10
CA SER A 335 -15.17 -30.57 1.02
C SER A 335 -16.63 -30.14 0.86
N ARG A 336 -17.35 -30.05 1.99
CA ARG A 336 -18.70 -29.46 2.06
C ARG A 336 -18.72 -28.00 1.58
N GLU A 337 -17.57 -27.33 1.64
CA GLU A 337 -17.38 -25.94 1.20
C GLU A 337 -17.71 -25.76 -0.27
N VAL A 338 -17.54 -26.80 -1.12
CA VAL A 338 -17.85 -26.72 -2.56
C VAL A 338 -19.34 -26.43 -2.77
N GLY A 339 -20.20 -27.11 -2.02
CA GLY A 339 -21.64 -26.86 -2.03
C GLY A 339 -22.01 -25.53 -1.38
N GLN A 340 -21.32 -25.16 -0.30
CA GLN A 340 -21.54 -23.89 0.40
C GLN A 340 -21.22 -22.69 -0.50
N LEU A 341 -20.09 -22.71 -1.21
CA LEU A 341 -19.70 -21.64 -2.13
C LEU A 341 -20.74 -21.44 -3.23
N LYS A 342 -21.25 -22.53 -3.83
CA LYS A 342 -22.32 -22.46 -4.85
C LYS A 342 -23.58 -21.79 -4.29
N ARG A 343 -23.99 -22.12 -3.07
CA ARG A 343 -25.15 -21.49 -2.41
C ARG A 343 -24.89 -20.02 -2.10
N LEU A 344 -23.70 -19.68 -1.61
CA LEU A 344 -23.30 -18.30 -1.33
C LEU A 344 -23.31 -17.42 -2.58
N LYS A 345 -22.75 -17.89 -3.70
CA LYS A 345 -22.78 -17.14 -4.97
C LYS A 345 -24.21 -16.83 -5.43
N ARG A 346 -25.12 -17.80 -5.33
CA ARG A 346 -26.54 -17.60 -5.66
C ARG A 346 -27.20 -16.61 -4.71
N GLY A 347 -26.99 -16.78 -3.40
CA GLY A 347 -27.51 -15.86 -2.38
C GLY A 347 -27.00 -14.43 -2.56
N LEU A 348 -25.75 -14.26 -2.98
CA LEU A 348 -25.15 -12.96 -3.24
C LEU A 348 -25.80 -12.26 -4.44
N ALA A 349 -26.05 -13.01 -5.53
CA ALA A 349 -26.74 -12.47 -6.70
C ALA A 349 -28.16 -12.00 -6.35
N LEU A 350 -28.90 -12.81 -5.59
CA LEU A 350 -30.23 -12.43 -5.10
C LEU A 350 -30.18 -11.21 -4.17
N TYR A 351 -29.23 -11.19 -3.24
CA TYR A 351 -29.02 -10.06 -2.33
C TYR A 351 -28.78 -8.75 -3.09
N ARG A 352 -27.91 -8.76 -4.10
CA ARG A 352 -27.60 -7.58 -4.93
C ARG A 352 -28.79 -7.12 -5.76
N LEU A 353 -29.60 -8.03 -6.28
CA LEU A 353 -30.83 -7.69 -7.02
C LEU A 353 -31.88 -7.01 -6.12
N ALA A 354 -31.98 -7.46 -4.87
CA ALA A 354 -32.90 -6.89 -3.90
C ALA A 354 -32.35 -5.64 -3.19
N PHE A 355 -31.10 -5.29 -3.42
CA PHE A 355 -30.45 -4.18 -2.75
C PHE A 355 -31.08 -2.85 -3.20
N GLY A 356 -31.43 -2.00 -2.22
CA GLY A 356 -32.08 -0.71 -2.48
C GLY A 356 -33.58 -0.77 -2.81
N GLN A 357 -34.20 -1.95 -2.72
CA GLN A 357 -35.63 -2.13 -3.04
C GLN A 357 -36.50 -2.00 -1.78
N PRO A 358 -37.70 -1.38 -1.89
CA PRO A 358 -38.64 -1.37 -0.77
C PRO A 358 -39.05 -2.81 -0.43
N ARG A 359 -39.04 -3.17 0.86
CA ARG A 359 -39.33 -4.53 1.37
C ARG A 359 -38.39 -5.62 0.83
N GLN A 360 -37.09 -5.36 0.92
CA GLN A 360 -36.01 -6.27 0.52
C GLN A 360 -36.19 -7.73 0.99
N GLU A 361 -36.66 -7.96 2.22
CA GLU A 361 -36.87 -9.30 2.77
C GLU A 361 -37.96 -10.09 2.02
N GLU A 362 -39.09 -9.44 1.71
CA GLU A 362 -40.20 -10.06 0.96
C GLU A 362 -39.76 -10.41 -0.47
N MET A 363 -38.95 -9.55 -1.10
CA MET A 363 -38.46 -9.80 -2.46
C MET A 363 -37.41 -10.92 -2.50
N LEU A 364 -36.55 -11.01 -1.49
CA LEU A 364 -35.60 -12.13 -1.37
C LEU A 364 -36.32 -13.46 -1.14
N ALA A 365 -37.38 -13.48 -0.34
CA ALA A 365 -38.21 -14.68 -0.14
C ALA A 365 -38.87 -15.11 -1.46
N PHE A 366 -39.50 -14.17 -2.17
CA PHE A 366 -40.17 -14.44 -3.46
C PHE A 366 -39.20 -14.94 -4.55
N LEU A 367 -38.03 -14.32 -4.68
CA LEU A 367 -37.01 -14.73 -5.66
C LEU A 367 -36.34 -16.07 -5.26
N GLY A 368 -36.21 -16.33 -3.96
CA GLY A 368 -35.70 -17.60 -3.43
C GLY A 368 -36.63 -18.79 -3.73
N GLU A 369 -37.95 -18.57 -3.70
CA GLU A 369 -38.96 -19.59 -4.01
C GLU A 369 -39.14 -19.83 -5.52
N ASN A 370 -39.01 -18.78 -6.35
CA ASN A 370 -39.29 -18.86 -7.80
C ASN A 370 -38.04 -18.99 -8.70
N GLY A 371 -36.82 -18.83 -8.17
CA GLY A 371 -35.56 -18.80 -8.94
C GLY A 371 -35.04 -20.15 -9.49
N GLY A 372 -35.90 -21.15 -9.66
CA GLY A 372 -35.54 -22.52 -10.03
C GLY A 372 -35.25 -22.77 -11.53
N ALA A 373 -35.65 -21.90 -12.44
CA ALA A 373 -35.49 -22.17 -13.89
C ALA A 373 -35.45 -20.87 -14.71
N GLY A 374 -34.26 -20.42 -15.05
CA GLY A 374 -34.06 -19.30 -15.96
C GLY A 374 -32.63 -18.80 -15.85
N GLY A 375 -31.85 -18.94 -16.92
CA GLY A 375 -30.46 -18.50 -16.96
C GLY A 375 -30.36 -17.03 -16.61
N VAL A 376 -29.96 -16.73 -15.37
CA VAL A 376 -29.47 -15.42 -15.00
C VAL A 376 -28.14 -15.27 -15.71
N GLN A 377 -28.14 -14.66 -16.90
CA GLN A 377 -26.95 -14.03 -17.45
C GLN A 377 -26.58 -12.93 -16.46
N GLY A 378 -25.70 -13.28 -15.51
CA GLY A 378 -25.27 -12.38 -14.47
C GLY A 378 -24.54 -11.22 -15.09
N ILE A 379 -25.12 -10.03 -15.02
CA ILE A 379 -24.34 -8.80 -15.10
C ILE A 379 -23.41 -8.85 -13.89
N CYS A 380 -22.13 -9.12 -14.13
CA CYS A 380 -21.11 -9.15 -13.12
C CYS A 380 -20.79 -7.70 -12.73
N LEU A 381 -21.55 -7.13 -11.79
CA LEU A 381 -21.27 -5.82 -11.20
C LEU A 381 -20.04 -5.83 -10.27
N ALA A 382 -19.19 -6.84 -10.40
CA ALA A 382 -18.10 -7.15 -9.48
C ALA A 382 -16.80 -7.27 -10.29
N PRO A 383 -15.76 -6.50 -9.93
CA PRO A 383 -14.44 -6.63 -10.53
C PRO A 383 -13.70 -7.88 -9.98
N PHE A 384 -14.43 -8.92 -9.55
CA PHE A 384 -13.85 -10.12 -8.97
C PHE A 384 -13.78 -11.25 -9.98
N VAL A 385 -12.58 -11.82 -10.17
CA VAL A 385 -12.40 -13.11 -10.85
C VAL A 385 -12.45 -14.21 -9.80
N PHE A 386 -13.21 -15.27 -10.09
CA PHE A 386 -13.25 -16.46 -9.25
C PHE A 386 -12.24 -17.48 -9.77
N ASP A 387 -11.09 -17.56 -9.11
CA ASP A 387 -10.16 -18.67 -9.29
C ASP A 387 -10.31 -19.64 -8.12
N ALA A 388 -10.66 -20.88 -8.46
CA ALA A 388 -10.60 -22.00 -7.54
C ALA A 388 -9.27 -22.71 -7.80
N GLU A 389 -8.29 -22.50 -6.92
CA GLU A 389 -7.05 -23.29 -6.87
C GLU A 389 -7.24 -24.53 -5.99
#